data_AF-A0A452XPC5-F1
#
_entry.id   AF-A0A452XPC5-F1
#
_cell.length_a   1.000
_cell.length_b   1.000
_cell.length_c   1.000
_cell.angle_alpha   90.00
_cell.angle_beta   90.00
_cell.angle_gamma   90.00
#
_symmetry.space_group_name_H-M   'P 1'
#
loop_
_entity.id
_entity.type
_entity.pdbx_description
1 polymer ?
#
loop_
_entity_poly.entity_id
_entity_poly.type
_entity_poly.pdbx_seq_one_letter_code
_entity_poly.pdbx_strand_id
1 'polypeptide(L)'
;TDSTTLIEKIIDFLSTVIDNRDVIAILIQPLLKLGLVDRVIGLLTNEIERPPDEKLDRKGSLDLILHFMEELSAIHCVSKAMTSNDRLIKVLVNMIKSPDKVERLQAIALRW
;
A
#
# COMPACT_ATOMS: atom_id res chain seq x y z
N THR A 1 23.89 -5.48 -6.28
CA THR A 1 23.07 -6.61 -5.80
C THR A 1 21.92 -5.97 -5.08
N ASP A 2 20.79 -5.88 -5.76
CA ASP A 2 19.68 -5.03 -5.35
C ASP A 2 19.14 -5.51 -4.01
N SER A 3 19.24 -4.67 -2.99
CA SER A 3 18.67 -4.92 -1.68
C SER A 3 17.16 -4.71 -1.75
N THR A 4 16.45 -5.56 -2.51
CA THR A 4 14.99 -5.59 -2.58
C THR A 4 14.44 -5.89 -1.20
N THR A 5 13.55 -5.05 -0.70
CA THR A 5 13.00 -5.21 0.65
C THR A 5 12.05 -6.41 0.71
N LEU A 6 11.81 -6.95 1.92
CA LEU A 6 10.85 -8.04 2.10
C LEU A 6 9.43 -7.60 1.69
N ILE A 7 9.07 -6.34 1.95
CA ILE A 7 7.77 -5.79 1.59
C ILE A 7 7.60 -5.74 0.06
N GLU A 8 8.63 -5.35 -0.68
CA GLU A 8 8.61 -5.38 -2.15
C GLU A 8 8.32 -6.79 -2.67
N LYS A 9 9.09 -7.79 -2.22
CA LYS A 9 8.90 -9.18 -2.67
C LYS A 9 7.51 -9.72 -2.34
N ILE A 10 6.94 -9.33 -1.20
CA ILE A 10 5.59 -9.73 -0.82
C ILE A 10 4.55 -9.08 -1.72
N ILE A 11 4.69 -7.77 -1.98
CA ILE A 11 3.78 -7.04 -2.86
C ILE A 11 3.86 -7.60 -4.28
N ASP A 12 5.06 -7.76 -4.85
CA ASP A 12 5.27 -8.32 -6.19
C ASP A 12 4.62 -9.71 -6.34
N PHE A 13 4.77 -10.56 -5.33
CA PHE A 13 4.13 -11.87 -5.30
C PHE A 13 2.61 -11.75 -5.28
N LEU A 14 2.05 -10.86 -4.45
CA LEU A 14 0.61 -10.67 -4.35
C LEU A 14 0.02 -10.02 -5.61
N SER A 15 0.72 -9.09 -6.26
CA SER A 15 0.33 -8.52 -7.56
C SER A 15 0.31 -9.61 -8.63
N THR A 16 1.32 -10.48 -8.67
CA THR A 16 1.31 -11.66 -9.57
C THR A 16 0.11 -12.58 -9.31
N VAL A 17 -0.29 -12.76 -8.03
CA VAL A 17 -1.49 -13.52 -7.66
C VAL A 17 -2.77 -12.83 -8.13
N ILE A 18 -2.85 -11.51 -8.02
CA ILE A 18 -3.99 -10.69 -8.46
C ILE A 18 -4.18 -10.77 -9.99
N ASP A 19 -3.08 -10.72 -10.74
CA ASP A 19 -3.10 -10.80 -12.20
C ASP A 19 -3.58 -12.17 -12.72
N ASN A 20 -3.42 -13.22 -11.92
CA ASN A 20 -3.90 -14.55 -12.26
C ASN A 20 -5.37 -14.73 -11.86
N ARG A 21 -6.27 -14.62 -12.84
CA ARG A 21 -7.73 -14.70 -12.65
C ARG A 21 -8.21 -15.96 -11.92
N ASP A 22 -7.62 -17.12 -12.20
CA ASP A 22 -8.05 -18.38 -11.60
C ASP A 22 -7.60 -18.46 -10.13
N VAL A 23 -6.38 -18.00 -9.85
CA VAL A 23 -5.82 -17.99 -8.50
C VAL A 23 -6.53 -16.95 -7.63
N ILE A 24 -6.73 -15.72 -8.12
CA ILE A 24 -7.38 -14.66 -7.34
C ILE A 24 -8.85 -15.01 -7.05
N ALA A 25 -9.56 -15.68 -7.96
CA ALA A 25 -10.94 -16.12 -7.74
C ALA A 25 -11.06 -17.07 -6.54
N ILE A 26 -10.03 -17.90 -6.29
CA ILE A 26 -9.98 -18.84 -5.16
C ILE A 26 -9.50 -18.14 -3.89
N LEU A 27 -8.49 -17.26 -3.99
CA LEU A 27 -7.79 -16.71 -2.83
C LEU A 27 -8.40 -15.43 -2.27
N ILE A 28 -9.13 -14.64 -3.05
CA ILE A 28 -9.55 -13.30 -2.61
C ILE A 28 -10.49 -13.34 -1.40
N GLN A 29 -11.46 -14.26 -1.38
CA GLN A 29 -12.38 -14.38 -0.26
C GLN A 29 -11.68 -14.86 1.03
N PRO A 30 -10.82 -15.90 1.00
CA PRO A 30 -9.95 -16.24 2.13
C PRO A 30 -9.09 -15.06 2.63
N LEU A 31 -8.44 -14.33 1.73
CA LEU A 31 -7.57 -13.21 2.10
C LEU A 31 -8.36 -12.05 2.75
N LEU A 32 -9.55 -11.74 2.25
CA LEU A 32 -10.45 -10.77 2.88
C LEU A 32 -10.83 -11.20 4.30
N LYS A 33 -11.17 -12.48 4.52
CA LYS A 33 -11.48 -13.03 5.86
C LYS A 33 -10.28 -12.97 6.81
N LEU A 34 -9.06 -13.05 6.28
CA LEU A 34 -7.81 -12.92 7.06
C LEU A 34 -7.38 -11.45 7.29
N GLY A 35 -8.21 -10.50 6.90
CA GLY A 35 -7.98 -9.07 7.13
C GLY A 35 -6.99 -8.44 6.16
N LEU A 36 -6.93 -8.90 4.90
CA LEU A 36 -6.04 -8.32 3.87
C LEU A 36 -6.16 -6.79 3.82
N VAL A 37 -7.39 -6.27 3.77
CA VAL A 37 -7.64 -4.82 3.70
C VAL A 37 -7.07 -4.09 4.92
N ASP A 38 -7.31 -4.59 6.13
CA ASP A 38 -6.80 -3.95 7.35
C ASP A 38 -5.26 -3.99 7.42
N ARG A 39 -4.64 -5.06 6.92
CA ARG A 39 -3.18 -5.18 6.85
C ARG A 39 -2.59 -4.17 5.87
N VAL A 40 -3.16 -4.03 4.68
CA VAL A 40 -2.70 -3.07 3.67
C VAL A 40 -2.90 -1.63 4.14
N ILE A 41 -4.03 -1.31 4.79
CA ILE A 41 -4.22 -0.01 5.44
C ILE A 41 -3.17 0.23 6.52
N GLY A 42 -2.82 -0.80 7.30
CA GLY A 42 -1.73 -0.75 8.28
C GLY A 42 -0.38 -0.42 7.65
N LEU A 43 -0.05 -1.04 6.51
CA LEU A 43 1.17 -0.74 5.75
C LEU A 43 1.21 0.74 5.33
N LEU A 44 0.11 1.24 4.73
CA LEU A 44 0.01 2.64 4.33
C LEU A 44 0.16 3.59 5.53
N THR A 45 -0.52 3.30 6.64
CA THR A 45 -0.48 4.12 7.85
C THR A 45 0.95 4.19 8.40
N ASN A 46 1.61 3.03 8.54
CA ASN A 46 2.98 2.96 9.04
C ASN A 46 3.95 3.73 8.16
N GLU A 47 3.80 3.63 6.83
CA GLU A 47 4.69 4.31 5.90
C GLU A 47 4.52 5.84 5.94
N ILE A 48 3.30 6.33 6.10
CA ILE A 48 3.00 7.76 6.25
C ILE A 48 3.52 8.30 7.59
N GLU A 49 3.41 7.51 8.66
CA GLU A 49 3.86 7.90 10.02
C GLU A 49 5.37 7.73 10.21
N ARG A 50 6.06 7.06 9.28
CA ARG A 50 7.50 6.78 9.36
C ARG A 50 8.31 8.08 9.37
N PRO A 51 9.18 8.30 10.38
CA PRO A 51 10.00 9.51 10.46
C PRO A 51 11.02 9.58 9.32
N PRO A 52 11.40 10.81 8.89
CA PRO A 52 12.26 11.03 7.73
C PRO A 52 13.75 10.59 7.88
N ASP A 53 14.18 10.11 9.05
CA ASP A 53 15.60 9.87 9.38
C ASP A 53 16.05 8.40 9.27
N GLU A 54 15.12 7.48 9.00
CA GLU A 54 15.48 6.07 8.76
C GLU A 54 16.01 5.91 7.33
N LYS A 55 17.33 5.68 7.21
CA LYS A 55 18.16 5.44 6.01
C LYS A 55 17.70 4.30 5.05
N LEU A 56 16.47 3.84 5.15
CA LEU A 56 15.87 2.89 4.23
C LEU A 56 15.27 3.64 3.05
N ASP A 57 15.46 3.08 1.85
CA ASP A 57 15.08 3.61 0.54
C ASP A 57 13.57 3.96 0.48
N ARG A 58 13.21 5.12 1.03
CA ARG A 58 11.84 5.60 1.30
C ARG A 58 11.06 5.85 0.02
N LYS A 59 11.77 5.96 -1.10
CA LYS A 59 11.21 6.42 -2.37
C LYS A 59 10.38 5.36 -3.07
N GLY A 60 10.66 4.08 -2.83
CA GLY A 60 9.90 2.98 -3.45
C GLY A 60 8.69 2.53 -2.65
N SER A 61 8.77 2.54 -1.32
CA SER A 61 7.80 1.84 -0.47
C SER A 61 6.39 2.43 -0.50
N LEU A 62 6.25 3.76 -0.38
CA LEU A 62 4.92 4.39 -0.42
C LEU A 62 4.26 4.22 -1.79
N ASP A 63 5.01 4.48 -2.87
CA ASP A 63 4.51 4.35 -4.24
C ASP A 63 4.10 2.90 -4.54
N LEU A 64 4.89 1.93 -4.06
CA LEU A 64 4.58 0.51 -4.18
C LEU A 64 3.31 0.11 -3.40
N ILE A 65 3.14 0.61 -2.18
CA ILE A 65 1.93 0.37 -1.39
C ILE A 65 0.71 0.96 -2.08
N LEU A 66 0.80 2.19 -2.60
CA LEU A 66 -0.30 2.86 -3.29
C LEU A 66 -0.66 2.14 -4.59
N HIS A 67 0.33 1.71 -5.37
CA HIS A 67 0.10 0.93 -6.57
C HIS A 67 -0.57 -0.42 -6.26
N PHE A 68 -0.10 -1.13 -5.24
CA PHE A 68 -0.72 -2.39 -4.81
C PHE A 68 -2.17 -2.20 -4.33
N MET A 69 -2.43 -1.08 -3.63
CA MET A 69 -3.79 -0.71 -3.23
C MET A 69 -4.69 -0.42 -4.43
N GLU A 70 -4.15 0.21 -5.48
CA GLU A 70 -4.85 0.44 -6.74
C GLU A 70 -5.23 -0.89 -7.41
N GLU A 71 -4.28 -1.81 -7.58
CA GLU A 71 -4.52 -3.14 -8.13
C GLU A 71 -5.59 -3.90 -7.36
N LEU A 72 -5.49 -3.90 -6.02
CA LEU A 72 -6.49 -4.48 -5.14
C LEU A 72 -7.87 -3.84 -5.31
N SER A 73 -7.93 -2.52 -5.46
CA SER A 73 -9.18 -1.78 -5.61
C SER A 73 -9.90 -2.06 -6.95
N ALA A 74 -9.19 -2.57 -7.95
CA ALA A 74 -9.81 -3.03 -9.20
C ALA A 74 -10.69 -4.27 -8.99
N ILE A 75 -10.51 -5.01 -7.88
CA ILE A 75 -11.33 -6.15 -7.52
C ILE A 75 -12.56 -5.68 -6.74
N HIS A 76 -13.76 -5.88 -7.31
CA HIS A 76 -15.02 -5.36 -6.76
C HIS A 76 -15.24 -5.64 -5.26
N CYS A 77 -15.00 -6.88 -4.81
CA CYS A 77 -15.22 -7.24 -3.41
C CYS A 77 -14.19 -6.60 -2.46
N VAL A 78 -12.96 -6.35 -2.92
CA VAL A 78 -11.93 -5.64 -2.15
C VAL A 78 -12.23 -4.15 -2.11
N SER A 79 -12.61 -3.56 -3.24
CA SER A 79 -13.07 -2.17 -3.32
C SER A 79 -14.21 -1.87 -2.35
N LYS A 80 -15.22 -2.76 -2.28
CA LYS A 80 -16.32 -2.66 -1.32
C LYS A 80 -15.83 -2.69 0.14
N ALA A 81 -14.87 -3.57 0.44
CA ALA A 81 -14.29 -3.68 1.78
C ALA A 81 -13.44 -2.45 2.15
N MET A 82 -12.66 -1.92 1.20
CA MET A 82 -11.85 -0.70 1.39
C MET A 82 -12.72 0.54 1.59
N THR A 83 -13.73 0.75 0.75
CA THR A 83 -14.63 1.91 0.82
C THR A 83 -15.52 1.92 2.06
N SER A 84 -15.75 0.76 2.66
CA SER A 84 -16.48 0.63 3.93
C SER A 84 -15.57 0.74 5.16
N ASN A 85 -14.25 0.96 4.99
CA ASN A 85 -13.29 1.02 6.08
C ASN A 85 -12.98 2.47 6.48
N ASP A 86 -13.53 2.91 7.60
CA ASP A 86 -13.34 4.26 8.13
C ASP A 86 -11.87 4.63 8.39
N ARG A 87 -11.01 3.64 8.69
CA ARG A 87 -9.58 3.89 8.91
C ARG A 87 -8.92 4.34 7.61
N LEU A 88 -9.22 3.68 6.50
CA LEU A 88 -8.70 4.08 5.19
C LEU A 88 -9.17 5.50 4.83
N ILE A 89 -10.47 5.79 4.99
CA ILE A 89 -11.03 7.11 4.70
C ILE A 89 -10.30 8.19 5.53
N LYS A 90 -10.07 7.95 6.82
CA LYS A 90 -9.32 8.87 7.69
C LYS A 90 -7.88 9.08 7.22
N VAL A 91 -7.17 8.00 6.86
CA VAL A 91 -5.80 8.08 6.34
C VAL A 91 -5.75 8.92 5.06
N LEU A 92 -6.62 8.65 4.09
CA LEU A 92 -6.67 9.40 2.82
C LEU A 92 -7.03 10.88 3.04
N VAL A 93 -8.01 11.18 3.89
CA VAL A 93 -8.37 12.57 4.25
C VAL A 93 -7.18 13.28 4.91
N ASN A 94 -6.43 12.60 5.78
CA ASN A 94 -5.26 13.17 6.43
C ASN A 94 -4.13 13.46 5.42
N MET A 95 -3.93 12.58 4.44
CA MET A 95 -2.96 12.81 3.34
C MET A 95 -3.32 14.06 2.55
N ILE A 96 -4.59 14.23 2.17
CA ILE A 96 -5.08 15.41 1.43
C ILE A 96 -4.95 16.70 2.25
N LYS A 97 -5.21 16.64 3.56
CA LYS A 97 -5.12 17.80 4.46
C LYS A 97 -3.70 18.20 4.83
N SER A 98 -2.74 17.32 4.65
CA SER A 98 -1.35 17.56 5.03
C SER A 98 -0.40 17.03 3.95
N PRO A 99 -0.50 17.57 2.71
CA PRO A 99 0.34 17.14 1.62
C PRO A 99 1.80 17.32 1.97
N ASP A 100 2.22 18.35 2.73
CA ASP A 100 3.61 18.53 3.17
C ASP A 100 4.19 17.38 4.01
N LYS A 101 3.35 16.58 4.68
CA LYS A 101 3.80 15.36 5.37
C LYS A 101 4.08 14.24 4.38
N VAL A 102 3.33 14.22 3.28
CA VAL A 102 3.45 13.29 2.17
C VAL A 102 4.56 13.72 1.20
N GLU A 103 4.62 15.00 0.82
CA GLU A 103 5.67 15.56 -0.01
C GLU A 103 7.02 15.57 0.70
N ARG A 104 7.12 15.67 2.03
CA ARG A 104 8.41 15.40 2.71
C ARG A 104 8.88 13.94 2.55
N LEU A 105 8.01 13.01 2.12
CA LEU A 105 8.41 11.68 1.65
C LEU A 105 9.00 11.73 0.23
N GLN A 106 8.54 12.64 -0.63
CA GLN A 106 8.90 12.74 -2.05
C GLN A 106 9.97 13.83 -2.37
N ALA A 107 10.04 14.92 -1.62
CA ALA A 107 10.75 16.16 -1.93
C ALA A 107 12.26 16.14 -1.62
N ILE A 108 12.78 15.08 -1.00
CA ILE A 108 14.24 14.87 -0.92
C ILE A 108 14.79 14.43 -2.31
N ALA A 109 13.92 14.06 -3.26
CA ALA A 109 14.30 13.61 -4.60
C ALA A 109 14.74 14.71 -5.60
N LEU A 110 14.75 16.00 -5.21
CA LEU A 110 15.12 17.11 -6.11
C LEU A 110 16.39 17.87 -5.68
N ARG A 111 17.21 17.29 -4.79
CA ARG A 111 18.59 17.75 -4.60
C ARG A 111 19.53 16.61 -5.01
N TRP A 112 20.25 16.88 -6.10
CA TRP A 112 21.22 16.06 -6.84
C TRP A 112 20.64 15.26 -7.99
#